data_AF-A0A3A8ZCN6-F1
#
_entry.id   AF-A0A3A8ZCN6-F1
#
_cell.length_a   1.000
_cell.length_b   1.000
_cell.length_c   1.000
_cell.angle_alpha   90.00
_cell.angle_beta   90.00
_cell.angle_gamma   90.00
#
_symmetry.space_group_name_H-M   'P 1'
#
loop_
_entity.id
_entity.type
_entity.pdbx_description
1 polymer ?
#
loop_
_entity_poly.entity_id
_entity_poly.type
_entity_poly.pdbx_seq_one_letter_code
_entity_poly.pdbx_strand_id
1 'polypeptide(L)'
;MILLNIFDVKDMMTHLLLAESFDEYFLEEAVVTTFAKMEIMGRRNKEWYDLEENLPEHLYWKEVKPVIYAYIKGKKTPHSFSISLKAADETACRLLGGSQADRMLVGQGMKFLLHFRFERGKLSLVTGTFYENFTMDKRGEFAWDNGVKKLLGQLKISYE
;
A
#
# COMPACT_ATOMS: atom_id res chain seq x y z
N MET A 1 13.44 -2.96 5.17
CA MET A 1 12.50 -1.90 5.62
C MET A 1 13.21 -0.57 5.69
N ILE A 2 12.68 0.43 5.00
CA ILE A 2 13.18 1.81 4.98
C ILE A 2 12.02 2.79 5.17
N LEU A 3 12.34 3.96 5.74
CA LEU A 3 11.46 5.13 5.80
C LEU A 3 11.87 6.10 4.69
N LEU A 4 10.91 6.57 3.91
CA LEU A 4 11.09 7.53 2.83
C LEU A 4 10.21 8.75 3.12
N ASN A 5 10.80 9.91 3.33
CA ASN A 5 10.08 11.16 3.50
C ASN A 5 9.75 11.73 2.13
N ILE A 6 8.47 11.93 1.82
CA ILE A 6 8.02 12.36 0.50
C ILE A 6 8.01 13.89 0.43
N PHE A 7 8.76 14.45 -0.54
CA PHE A 7 8.75 15.89 -0.80
C PHE A 7 7.57 16.31 -1.68
N ASP A 8 7.27 15.51 -2.71
CA ASP A 8 6.19 15.78 -3.66
C ASP A 8 4.83 15.29 -3.14
N VAL A 9 4.44 15.81 -1.97
CA VAL A 9 3.25 15.34 -1.21
C VAL A 9 1.99 15.37 -2.07
N LYS A 10 1.77 16.43 -2.86
CA LYS A 10 0.57 16.58 -3.70
C LYS A 10 0.50 15.52 -4.80
N ASP A 11 1.62 15.24 -5.46
CA ASP A 11 1.68 14.27 -6.55
C ASP A 11 1.55 12.85 -6.01
N MET A 12 2.22 12.56 -4.88
CA MET A 12 2.07 11.28 -4.20
C MET A 12 0.63 11.04 -3.72
N MET A 13 -0.04 12.07 -3.18
CA MET A 13 -1.47 12.00 -2.83
C MET A 13 -2.36 11.77 -4.05
N THR A 14 -2.01 12.34 -5.20
CA THR A 14 -2.71 12.08 -6.47
C THR A 14 -2.56 10.62 -6.88
N HIS A 15 -1.35 10.06 -6.79
CA HIS A 15 -1.13 8.63 -7.06
C HIS A 15 -1.89 7.72 -6.10
N LEU A 16 -1.91 8.07 -4.81
CA LEU A 16 -2.56 7.26 -3.79
C LEU A 16 -4.10 7.32 -3.88
N LEU A 17 -4.68 8.48 -4.17
CA LEU A 17 -6.12 8.70 -3.99
C LEU A 17 -6.91 8.88 -5.28
N LEU A 18 -6.24 9.14 -6.41
CA LEU A 18 -6.89 9.49 -7.67
C LEU A 18 -6.43 8.61 -8.84
N ALA A 19 -5.13 8.35 -8.96
CA ALA A 19 -4.57 7.55 -10.05
C ALA A 19 -4.70 6.04 -9.80
N GLU A 20 -4.38 5.23 -10.81
CA GLU A 20 -4.46 3.76 -10.77
C GLU A 20 -3.20 3.09 -10.22
N SER A 21 -2.21 3.87 -9.78
CA SER A 21 -0.85 3.40 -9.43
C SER A 21 -0.82 2.32 -8.33
N PHE A 22 -1.83 2.27 -7.48
CA PHE A 22 -1.94 1.29 -6.40
C PHE A 22 -3.21 0.42 -6.49
N ASP A 23 -3.90 0.39 -7.63
CA ASP A 23 -5.22 -0.26 -7.75
C ASP A 23 -5.17 -1.79 -7.63
N GLU A 24 -4.04 -2.40 -7.97
CA GLU A 24 -3.77 -3.85 -7.82
C GLU A 24 -3.34 -4.25 -6.41
N TYR A 25 -3.15 -3.28 -5.50
CA TYR A 25 -2.76 -3.57 -4.11
C TYR A 25 -3.98 -3.92 -3.28
N PHE A 26 -3.81 -4.80 -2.31
CA PHE A 26 -4.80 -5.05 -1.27
C PHE A 26 -4.68 -4.02 -0.16
N LEU A 27 -5.80 -3.59 0.39
CA LEU A 27 -5.82 -2.86 1.65
C LEU A 27 -5.50 -3.81 2.80
N GLU A 28 -4.66 -3.37 3.73
CA GLU A 28 -4.50 -4.00 5.05
C GLU A 28 -5.30 -3.20 6.09
N GLU A 29 -5.09 -1.89 6.12
CA GLU A 29 -5.73 -0.97 7.06
C GLU A 29 -5.73 0.45 6.49
N ALA A 30 -6.82 1.19 6.66
CA ALA A 30 -6.87 2.63 6.43
C ALA A 30 -7.48 3.34 7.64
N VAL A 31 -6.71 4.22 8.26
CA VAL A 31 -7.13 5.06 9.39
C VAL A 31 -7.03 6.52 8.96
N VAL A 32 -8.12 7.26 9.06
CA VAL A 32 -8.17 8.68 8.69
C VAL A 32 -8.79 9.48 9.83
N THR A 33 -8.14 10.57 10.23
CA THR A 33 -8.66 11.48 11.26
C THR A 33 -8.94 12.84 10.64
N THR A 34 -10.21 13.24 10.61
CA THR A 34 -10.68 14.57 10.17
C THR A 34 -11.49 15.25 11.29
N PHE A 35 -12.80 15.42 11.12
CA PHE A 35 -13.74 15.78 12.17
C PHE A 35 -14.07 14.61 13.10
N ALA A 36 -13.82 13.38 12.64
CA ALA A 36 -13.90 12.13 13.39
C ALA A 36 -12.79 11.18 12.93
N LYS A 37 -12.61 10.07 13.66
CA LYS A 37 -11.75 8.95 13.23
C LYS A 37 -12.60 7.98 12.40
N MET A 38 -12.14 7.65 11.20
CA MET A 38 -12.68 6.58 10.38
C MET A 38 -11.61 5.50 10.22
N GLU A 39 -12.03 4.24 10.28
CA GLU A 39 -11.15 3.07 10.20
C GLU A 39 -11.79 2.02 9.29
N ILE A 40 -11.00 1.52 8.34
CA ILE A 40 -11.41 0.47 7.39
C ILE A 40 -10.35 -0.63 7.42
N MET A 41 -10.77 -1.84 7.75
CA MET A 41 -9.93 -3.02 7.70
C MET A 41 -9.99 -3.67 6.32
N GLY A 42 -8.87 -4.24 5.88
CA GLY A 42 -8.73 -4.79 4.53
C GLY A 42 -9.48 -6.09 4.26
N ARG A 43 -9.78 -6.89 5.28
CA ARG A 43 -10.49 -8.17 5.12
C ARG A 43 -11.96 -7.95 4.80
N ARG A 44 -12.46 -8.65 3.77
CA ARG A 44 -13.88 -8.63 3.43
C ARG A 44 -14.71 -9.27 4.54
N ASN A 45 -15.84 -8.65 4.84
CA ASN A 45 -16.90 -9.30 5.62
C ASN A 45 -17.61 -10.34 4.73
N LYS A 46 -17.16 -11.59 4.79
CA LYS A 46 -17.69 -12.68 3.95
C LYS A 46 -19.20 -12.91 4.13
N GLU A 47 -19.76 -12.56 5.29
CA GLU A 47 -21.20 -12.73 5.57
C GLU A 47 -22.08 -11.70 4.85
N TRP A 48 -21.49 -10.62 4.33
CA TRP A 48 -22.21 -9.58 3.58
C TRP A 48 -22.31 -9.89 2.09
N TYR A 49 -21.44 -10.75 1.56
CA TYR A 49 -21.39 -11.11 0.15
C TYR A 49 -22.16 -12.42 -0.11
N ASP A 50 -22.77 -12.52 -1.29
CA ASP A 50 -23.43 -13.75 -1.72
C ASP A 50 -22.39 -14.82 -2.09
N LEU A 51 -22.72 -16.10 -1.85
CA LEU A 51 -21.82 -17.25 -2.06
C LEU A 51 -21.36 -17.43 -3.52
N GLU A 52 -22.06 -16.83 -4.47
CA GLU A 52 -21.75 -16.91 -5.90
C GLU A 52 -20.63 -15.94 -6.32
N GLU A 53 -20.26 -15.00 -5.46
CA GLU A 53 -19.23 -14.02 -5.76
C GLU A 53 -17.83 -14.58 -5.40
N ASN A 54 -17.08 -15.02 -6.42
CA ASN A 54 -15.70 -15.46 -6.28
C ASN A 54 -14.74 -14.27 -6.07
N LEU A 55 -14.84 -13.64 -4.90
CA LEU A 55 -14.06 -12.46 -4.52
C LEU A 55 -12.83 -12.83 -3.68
N PRO A 56 -11.72 -12.07 -3.82
CA PRO A 56 -10.56 -12.26 -2.97
C PRO A 56 -10.88 -11.92 -1.51
N GLU A 57 -10.18 -12.56 -0.57
CA GLU A 57 -10.39 -12.36 0.87
C GLU A 57 -10.18 -10.90 1.33
N HIS A 58 -9.31 -10.16 0.65
CA HIS A 58 -9.00 -8.77 0.97
C HIS A 58 -9.58 -7.83 -0.10
N LEU A 59 -9.95 -6.62 0.33
CA LEU A 59 -10.37 -5.53 -0.54
C LEU A 59 -9.17 -5.01 -1.34
N TYR A 60 -9.35 -4.78 -2.64
CA TYR A 60 -8.40 -4.00 -3.40
C TYR A 60 -8.48 -2.53 -3.01
N TRP A 61 -7.35 -1.84 -3.11
CA TRP A 61 -7.29 -0.42 -2.84
C TRP A 61 -8.24 0.37 -3.75
N LYS A 62 -8.38 0.00 -5.03
CA LYS A 62 -9.31 0.65 -5.96
C LYS A 62 -10.77 0.67 -5.48
N GLU A 63 -11.18 -0.31 -4.67
CA GLU A 63 -12.55 -0.39 -4.12
C GLU A 63 -12.74 0.61 -2.98
N VAL A 64 -11.70 0.83 -2.17
CA VAL A 64 -11.78 1.62 -0.94
C VAL A 64 -11.33 3.08 -1.17
N LYS A 65 -10.41 3.30 -2.12
CA LYS A 65 -9.85 4.61 -2.49
C LYS A 65 -10.92 5.69 -2.71
N PRO A 66 -12.05 5.44 -3.42
CA PRO A 66 -13.10 6.45 -3.58
C PRO A 66 -13.77 6.86 -2.27
N VAL A 67 -13.95 5.91 -1.33
CA VAL A 67 -14.54 6.16 -0.01
C VAL A 67 -13.60 7.02 0.83
N ILE A 68 -12.32 6.66 0.88
CA ILE A 68 -11.29 7.45 1.59
C ILE A 68 -11.21 8.86 0.99
N TYR A 69 -11.15 8.96 -0.34
CA TYR A 69 -11.10 10.24 -1.03
C TYR A 69 -12.32 11.11 -0.71
N ALA A 70 -13.53 10.54 -0.74
CA ALA A 70 -14.75 11.27 -0.38
C ALA A 70 -14.73 11.76 1.08
N TYR A 71 -14.17 10.97 2.01
CA TYR A 71 -14.09 11.32 3.43
C TYR A 71 -13.09 12.47 3.72
N ILE A 72 -11.96 12.50 3.01
CA ILE A 72 -10.94 13.57 3.17
C ILE A 72 -11.21 14.79 2.31
N LYS A 73 -12.01 14.66 1.24
CA LYS A 73 -12.32 15.75 0.32
C LYS A 73 -13.11 16.83 1.06
N GLY A 74 -12.51 18.02 1.15
CA GLY A 74 -13.12 19.16 1.83
C GLY A 74 -12.22 20.39 1.80
N LYS A 75 -12.62 21.43 2.52
CA LYS A 75 -11.84 22.68 2.62
C LYS A 75 -10.61 22.56 3.52
N LYS A 76 -10.63 21.64 4.48
CA LYS A 76 -9.54 21.40 5.43
C LYS A 76 -8.88 20.07 5.09
N THR A 77 -7.55 20.04 5.10
CA THR A 77 -6.80 18.79 4.99
C THR A 77 -7.09 17.89 6.19
N PRO A 78 -7.01 16.56 6.04
CA PRO A 78 -7.11 15.65 7.18
C PRO A 78 -6.04 16.00 8.23
N HIS A 79 -6.36 15.77 9.51
CA HIS A 79 -5.40 15.95 10.60
C HIS A 79 -4.25 14.95 10.47
N SER A 80 -4.61 13.69 10.23
CA SER A 80 -3.68 12.62 9.92
C SER A 80 -4.37 11.51 9.14
N PHE A 81 -3.60 10.72 8.42
CA PHE A 81 -4.02 9.40 7.98
C PHE A 81 -2.86 8.41 7.98
N SER A 82 -3.22 7.14 8.06
CA SER A 82 -2.34 6.00 7.86
C SER A 82 -3.03 5.02 6.92
N ILE A 83 -2.36 4.61 5.84
CA ILE A 83 -2.88 3.66 4.86
C ILE A 83 -1.82 2.59 4.64
N SER A 84 -2.14 1.36 4.98
CA SER A 84 -1.31 0.17 4.78
C SER A 84 -1.83 -0.61 3.58
N LEU A 85 -1.00 -0.76 2.55
CA LEU A 85 -1.28 -1.55 1.37
C LEU A 85 -0.34 -2.76 1.30
N LYS A 86 -0.87 -3.91 0.88
CA LYS A 86 -0.11 -5.12 0.57
C LYS A 86 -0.12 -5.33 -0.95
N ALA A 87 1.06 -5.47 -1.55
CA ALA A 87 1.16 -5.80 -2.96
C ALA A 87 0.55 -7.18 -3.23
N ALA A 88 -0.28 -7.29 -4.27
CA ALA A 88 -0.65 -8.58 -4.81
C ALA A 88 0.59 -9.32 -5.34
N ASP A 89 0.54 -10.64 -5.35
CA ASP A 89 1.70 -11.49 -5.67
C ASP A 89 2.31 -11.15 -7.06
N GLU A 90 1.49 -10.85 -8.06
CA GLU A 90 1.95 -10.42 -9.39
C GLU A 90 2.61 -9.03 -9.36
N THR A 91 2.02 -8.08 -8.64
CA THR A 91 2.58 -6.72 -8.48
C THR A 91 3.91 -6.77 -7.72
N ALA A 92 3.99 -7.59 -6.67
CA ALA A 92 5.22 -7.83 -5.93
C ALA A 92 6.31 -8.40 -6.84
N CYS A 93 6.01 -9.48 -7.59
CA CYS A 93 6.96 -10.06 -8.55
C CYS A 93 7.48 -9.01 -9.55
N ARG A 94 6.60 -8.16 -10.07
CA ARG A 94 6.95 -7.10 -11.04
C ARG A 94 7.92 -6.09 -10.44
N LEU A 95 7.71 -5.68 -9.19
CA LEU A 95 8.57 -4.72 -8.49
C LEU A 95 9.91 -5.29 -8.07
N LEU A 96 10.00 -6.58 -7.79
CA LEU A 96 11.24 -7.27 -7.46
C LEU A 96 12.17 -7.44 -8.68
N GLY A 97 11.59 -7.50 -9.90
CA GLY A 97 12.34 -7.63 -11.15
C GLY A 97 11.84 -8.74 -12.07
N GLY A 98 10.92 -9.59 -11.60
CA GLY A 98 10.21 -10.60 -12.40
C GLY A 98 11.00 -11.89 -12.66
N SER A 99 12.15 -12.08 -12.02
CA SER A 99 12.97 -13.29 -12.16
C SER A 99 12.31 -14.52 -11.52
N GLN A 100 12.82 -15.72 -11.83
CA GLN A 100 12.35 -16.95 -11.17
C GLN A 100 12.60 -16.93 -9.65
N ALA A 101 13.71 -16.32 -9.21
CA ALA A 101 14.02 -16.16 -7.80
C ALA A 101 13.00 -15.25 -7.09
N ASP A 102 12.58 -14.16 -7.75
CA ASP A 102 11.57 -13.24 -7.20
C ASP A 102 10.21 -13.93 -7.05
N ARG A 103 9.82 -14.74 -8.05
CA ARG A 103 8.59 -15.54 -7.99
C ARG A 103 8.65 -16.58 -6.86
N MET A 104 9.82 -17.15 -6.63
CA MET A 104 10.03 -18.10 -5.53
C MET A 104 9.90 -17.41 -4.16
N LEU A 105 10.42 -16.19 -4.00
CA LEU A 105 10.25 -15.42 -2.75
C LEU A 105 8.77 -15.15 -2.45
N VAL A 106 8.00 -14.69 -3.45
CA VAL A 106 6.56 -14.46 -3.31
C VAL A 106 5.82 -15.78 -3.01
N GLY A 107 6.15 -16.85 -3.74
CA GLY A 107 5.54 -18.18 -3.58
C GLY A 107 5.84 -18.85 -2.23
N GLN A 108 6.91 -18.46 -1.53
CA GLN A 108 7.22 -18.91 -0.17
C GLN A 108 6.44 -18.17 0.92
N GLY A 109 5.47 -17.33 0.55
CA GLY A 109 4.61 -16.62 1.48
C GLY A 109 5.16 -15.27 1.94
N MET A 110 6.23 -14.76 1.32
CA MET A 110 6.71 -13.41 1.59
C MET A 110 5.67 -12.39 1.12
N LYS A 111 5.24 -11.52 2.04
CA LYS A 111 4.30 -10.42 1.77
C LYS A 111 5.04 -9.08 1.80
N PHE A 112 4.63 -8.20 0.90
CA PHE A 112 5.29 -6.92 0.64
C PHE A 112 4.31 -5.78 0.87
N LEU A 113 4.68 -4.84 1.73
CA LEU A 113 3.79 -3.80 2.23
C LEU A 113 4.34 -2.40 1.94
N LEU A 114 3.42 -1.48 1.73
CA LEU A 114 3.63 -0.04 1.68
C LEU A 114 2.76 0.60 2.75
N HIS A 115 3.37 1.33 3.67
CA HIS A 115 2.66 2.05 4.72
C HIS A 115 2.83 3.56 4.53
N PHE A 116 1.75 4.22 4.15
CA PHE A 116 1.68 5.67 3.98
C PHE A 116 1.23 6.31 5.28
N ARG A 117 1.98 7.30 5.77
CA ARG A 117 1.60 8.09 6.94
C ARG A 117 1.65 9.57 6.60
N PHE A 118 0.52 10.24 6.79
CA PHE A 118 0.42 11.68 6.67
C PHE A 118 0.08 12.31 8.01
N GLU A 119 0.87 13.29 8.43
CA GLU A 119 0.62 14.04 9.65
C GLU A 119 1.24 15.44 9.53
N ARG A 120 0.49 16.47 9.92
CA ARG A 120 0.98 17.88 9.93
C ARG A 120 1.61 18.33 8.61
N GLY A 121 1.02 17.93 7.48
CA GLY A 121 1.49 18.31 6.14
C GLY A 121 2.69 17.52 5.62
N LYS A 122 3.22 16.57 6.39
CA LYS A 122 4.31 15.68 5.97
C LYS A 122 3.75 14.31 5.62
N LEU A 123 4.22 13.74 4.52
CA LEU A 123 3.91 12.38 4.09
C LEU A 123 5.18 11.54 4.15
N SER A 124 5.09 10.36 4.74
CA SER A 124 6.13 9.35 4.66
C SER A 124 5.59 8.03 4.13
N LEU A 125 6.48 7.29 3.48
CA LEU A 125 6.25 5.93 3.02
C LEU A 125 7.24 5.00 3.71
N VAL A 126 6.74 3.97 4.37
CA VAL A 126 7.54 2.90 4.96
C VAL A 126 7.35 1.62 4.17
N THR A 127 8.45 0.96 3.81
CA THR A 127 8.42 -0.36 3.19
C THR A 127 8.34 -1.44 4.26
N GLY A 128 7.38 -2.35 4.14
CA GLY A 128 7.26 -3.50 5.01
C GLY A 128 7.46 -4.79 4.24
N THR A 129 7.98 -5.80 4.93
CA THR A 129 7.98 -7.18 4.45
C THR A 129 7.59 -8.09 5.61
N PHE A 130 6.79 -9.09 5.32
CA PHE A 130 6.34 -10.07 6.30
C PHE A 130 6.60 -11.47 5.75
N TYR A 131 7.02 -12.38 6.61
CA TYR A 131 7.23 -13.78 6.28
C TYR A 131 6.48 -14.62 7.29
N GLU A 132 5.70 -15.60 6.81
CA GLU A 132 4.96 -16.51 7.69
C GLU A 132 5.91 -17.40 8.50
N ASN A 133 7.04 -17.79 7.89
CA ASN A 133 8.12 -18.53 8.53
C ASN A 133 9.36 -17.65 8.70
N PHE A 134 9.98 -17.66 9.87
CA PHE A 134 11.20 -16.89 10.10
C PHE A 134 12.31 -17.29 9.10
N THR A 135 12.92 -16.29 8.45
CA THR A 135 14.10 -16.47 7.58
C THR A 135 15.18 -15.45 7.91
N MET A 136 16.44 -15.88 7.83
CA MET A 136 17.60 -14.99 7.93
C MET A 136 17.95 -14.35 6.58
N ASP A 137 17.32 -14.79 5.48
CA ASP A 137 17.57 -14.25 4.14
C ASP A 137 16.87 -12.91 3.96
N LYS A 138 17.67 -11.83 3.93
CA LYS A 138 17.19 -10.45 3.73
C LYS A 138 17.11 -10.03 2.27
N ARG A 139 17.42 -10.91 1.30
CA ARG A 139 17.40 -10.56 -0.13
C ARG A 139 16.05 -10.02 -0.58
N GLY A 140 14.96 -10.61 -0.10
CA GLY A 140 13.61 -10.13 -0.40
C GLY A 140 13.34 -8.73 0.14
N GLU A 141 13.86 -8.40 1.34
CA GLU A 141 13.74 -7.05 1.92
C GLU A 141 14.49 -6.02 1.06
N PHE A 142 15.74 -6.31 0.69
CA PHE A 142 16.54 -5.41 -0.14
C PHE A 142 15.97 -5.26 -1.54
N ALA A 143 15.48 -6.34 -2.14
CA ALA A 143 14.84 -6.31 -3.45
C ALA A 143 13.57 -5.47 -3.41
N TRP A 144 12.75 -5.61 -2.36
CA TRP A 144 11.56 -4.79 -2.16
C TRP A 144 11.89 -3.32 -1.98
N ASP A 145 12.81 -3.00 -1.07
CA ASP A 145 13.24 -1.62 -0.79
C ASP A 145 13.75 -0.93 -2.07
N ASN A 146 14.51 -1.65 -2.91
CA ASN A 146 14.97 -1.13 -4.20
C ASN A 146 13.83 -1.03 -5.24
N GLY A 147 12.91 -1.98 -5.27
CA GLY A 147 11.72 -1.96 -6.13
C GLY A 147 10.84 -0.75 -5.85
N VAL A 148 10.64 -0.40 -4.57
CA VAL A 148 9.87 0.78 -4.16
C VAL A 148 10.57 2.07 -4.56
N LYS A 149 11.89 2.16 -4.41
CA LYS A 149 12.66 3.33 -4.91
C LYS A 149 12.51 3.52 -6.42
N LYS A 150 12.57 2.42 -7.19
CA LYS A 150 12.34 2.45 -8.64
C LYS A 150 10.91 2.86 -8.98
N LEU A 151 9.92 2.35 -8.25
CA LEU A 151 8.51 2.75 -8.40
C LEU A 151 8.36 4.25 -8.18
N LEU A 152 8.88 4.81 -7.08
CA LEU A 152 8.84 6.25 -6.83
C LEU A 152 9.52 7.05 -7.96
N GLY A 153 10.66 6.58 -8.47
CA GLY A 153 11.32 7.18 -9.63
C GLY A 153 10.46 7.17 -10.90
N GLN A 154 9.73 6.08 -11.17
CA GLN A 154 8.78 5.99 -12.29
C GLN A 154 7.59 6.93 -12.12
N LEU A 155 7.10 7.07 -10.89
CA LEU A 155 6.05 8.03 -10.53
C LEU A 155 6.57 9.48 -10.43
N LYS A 156 7.88 9.70 -10.62
CA LYS A 156 8.55 11.01 -10.50
C LYS A 156 8.35 11.66 -9.13
N ILE A 157 8.38 10.85 -8.07
CA ILE A 157 8.24 11.31 -6.68
C ILE A 157 9.61 11.39 -6.03
N SER A 158 9.96 12.58 -5.53
CA SER A 158 11.18 12.87 -4.81
C SER A 158 11.03 12.56 -3.33
N TYR A 159 12.10 12.04 -2.72
CA TYR A 159 12.11 11.62 -1.32
C TYR A 159 13.51 11.75 -0.68
N GLU A 160 13.54 11.71 0.67
CA GLU A 160 14.73 11.56 1.53
C GLU A 160 14.62 10.32 2.42
#